data_AF-A0A6L9ZV96-F1
#
_entry.id   AF-A0A6L9ZV96-F1
#
_cell.length_a   1.000
_cell.length_b   1.000
_cell.length_c   1.000
_cell.angle_alpha   90.00
_cell.angle_beta   90.00
_cell.angle_gamma   90.00
#
_symmetry.space_group_name_H-M   'P 1'
#
loop_
_entity.id
_entity.type
_entity.pdbx_description
1 polymer ?
#
loop_
_entity_poly.entity_id
_entity_poly.type
_entity_poly.pdbx_seq_one_letter_code
_entity_poly.pdbx_strand_id
1 'polypeptide(L)'
;MSCPIGEIPSKVDYYFQQSALKQTKILFPDYCEIYSEVQQINLQRLDKTWKRWLIPDKKGRRGGRPRFKKSGKLRSFCFSRVNHPKAAVKFDDKQIIISRFGTIPVIVHRPIPDGFTIKTATITKKADGPGCKF
;
A
#
# COMPACT_ATOMS: atom_id res chain seq x y z
N MET A 1 -24.30 -13.33 -0.04
CA MET A 1 -24.76 -12.37 0.98
C MET A 1 -23.87 -11.14 0.87
N SER A 2 -24.36 -10.05 0.27
CA SER A 2 -23.63 -8.78 0.22
C SER A 2 -23.76 -8.09 1.57
N CYS A 3 -22.69 -8.08 2.38
CA CYS A 3 -22.65 -7.26 3.59
C CYS A 3 -22.84 -5.78 3.20
N PRO A 4 -23.83 -5.06 3.73
CA PRO A 4 -23.96 -3.64 3.44
C PRO A 4 -22.84 -2.91 4.17
N ILE A 5 -21.83 -2.47 3.43
CA ILE A 5 -20.80 -1.58 3.92
C ILE A 5 -21.44 -0.20 4.08
N GLY A 6 -22.22 -0.01 5.16
CA GLY A 6 -22.82 1.27 5.56
C GLY A 6 -23.63 2.02 4.48
N GLU A 7 -24.00 3.26 4.80
CA GLU A 7 -24.55 4.19 3.82
C GLU A 7 -23.45 4.71 2.90
N ILE A 8 -23.73 4.76 1.59
CA ILE A 8 -22.77 5.22 0.58
C ILE A 8 -22.83 6.75 0.55
N PRO A 9 -21.72 7.47 0.88
CA PRO A 9 -21.73 8.92 0.86
C PRO A 9 -21.77 9.43 -0.60
N SER A 10 -22.31 10.64 -0.78
CA SER A 10 -22.39 11.31 -2.09
C SER A 10 -21.02 11.50 -2.76
N LYS A 11 -19.97 11.69 -1.95
CA LYS A 11 -18.58 11.74 -2.39
C LYS A 11 -17.70 10.91 -1.47
N VAL A 12 -17.09 9.87 -2.04
CA VAL A 12 -16.12 9.03 -1.33
C VAL A 12 -14.75 9.68 -1.45
N ASP A 13 -14.16 10.08 -0.33
CA ASP A 13 -12.79 10.60 -0.26
C ASP A 13 -11.88 9.68 0.58
N TYR A 14 -10.59 10.01 0.60
CA TYR A 14 -9.60 9.27 1.38
C TYR A 14 -9.94 9.23 2.88
N TYR A 15 -10.36 10.35 3.49
CA TYR A 15 -10.60 10.44 4.92
C TYR A 15 -11.80 9.60 5.37
N PHE A 16 -12.87 9.60 4.56
CA PHE A 16 -14.02 8.73 4.76
C PHE A 16 -13.63 7.25 4.68
N GLN A 17 -12.86 6.85 3.65
CA GLN A 17 -12.41 5.46 3.54
C GLN A 17 -11.45 5.07 4.68
N GLN A 18 -10.61 6.01 5.11
CA GLN A 18 -9.66 5.79 6.20
C GLN A 18 -10.38 5.58 7.54
N SER A 19 -11.43 6.34 7.84
CA SER A 19 -12.23 6.15 9.05
C SER A 19 -12.99 4.81 9.01
N ALA A 20 -13.51 4.43 7.84
CA ALA A 20 -14.19 3.16 7.60
C ALA A 20 -13.28 1.92 7.78
N LEU A 21 -11.95 2.06 7.74
CA LEU A 21 -11.03 0.94 8.01
C LEU A 21 -11.21 0.35 9.40
N LYS A 22 -11.62 1.16 10.40
CA LYS A 22 -11.89 0.66 11.76
C LYS A 22 -13.02 -0.36 11.74
N GLN A 23 -14.15 0.00 11.13
CA GLN A 23 -15.29 -0.89 10.97
C GLN A 23 -14.95 -2.09 10.08
N THR A 24 -14.18 -1.87 9.01
CA THR A 24 -13.74 -2.93 8.10
C THR A 24 -12.96 -4.02 8.85
N LYS A 25 -12.09 -3.64 9.78
CA LYS A 25 -11.33 -4.60 10.60
C LYS A 25 -12.19 -5.40 11.58
N ILE A 26 -13.28 -4.81 12.06
CA ILE A 26 -14.27 -5.51 12.90
C ILE A 26 -15.02 -6.55 12.06
N LEU A 27 -15.46 -6.15 10.86
CA LEU A 27 -16.22 -7.01 9.95
C LEU A 27 -15.36 -8.11 9.31
N PHE A 28 -14.08 -7.82 9.06
CA PHE A 28 -13.13 -8.72 8.41
C PHE A 28 -11.86 -8.82 9.26
N PRO A 29 -11.82 -9.73 10.26
CA PRO A 29 -10.69 -9.86 11.17
C PRO A 29 -9.34 -10.09 10.48
N ASP A 30 -9.33 -10.74 9.31
CA ASP A 30 -8.12 -10.93 8.49
C ASP A 30 -7.43 -9.60 8.12
N TYR A 31 -8.17 -8.49 8.05
CA TYR A 31 -7.60 -7.16 7.81
C TYR A 31 -6.80 -6.65 9.00
N CYS A 32 -6.96 -7.21 10.19
CA CYS A 32 -6.08 -6.95 11.32
C CYS A 32 -4.68 -7.50 11.09
N GLU A 33 -4.50 -8.51 10.23
CA GLU A 33 -3.18 -9.06 9.86
C GLU A 33 -2.38 -8.15 8.93
N ILE A 34 -3.07 -7.33 8.15
CA ILE A 34 -2.42 -6.37 7.26
C ILE A 34 -1.98 -5.14 8.06
N TYR A 35 -0.73 -4.71 7.90
CA TYR A 35 -0.24 -3.46 8.49
C TYR A 35 -1.11 -2.26 8.12
N SER A 36 -1.42 -1.41 9.10
CA SER A 36 -2.26 -0.23 8.92
C SER A 36 -1.71 0.73 7.86
N GLU A 37 -0.40 0.93 7.82
CA GLU A 37 0.25 1.78 6.82
C GLU A 37 0.08 1.26 5.39
N VAL A 38 0.13 -0.06 5.19
CA VAL A 38 -0.09 -0.68 3.87
C VAL A 38 -1.53 -0.43 3.41
N GLN A 39 -2.51 -0.59 4.30
CA GLN A 39 -3.91 -0.32 4.01
C GLN A 39 -4.14 1.15 3.64
N GLN A 40 -3.58 2.07 4.42
CA GLN A 40 -3.70 3.51 4.19
C GLN A 40 -3.08 3.93 2.85
N ILE A 41 -1.88 3.44 2.51
CA ILE A 41 -1.25 3.75 1.21
C ILE A 41 -2.09 3.23 0.04
N ASN A 42 -2.75 2.08 0.18
CA ASN A 42 -3.66 1.58 -0.84
C ASN A 42 -4.88 2.49 -1.03
N LEU A 43 -5.47 3.01 0.06
CA LEU A 43 -6.55 4.00 -0.01
C LEU A 43 -6.08 5.31 -0.67
N GLN A 44 -4.89 5.81 -0.34
CA GLN A 44 -4.33 7.02 -0.97
C GLN A 44 -4.11 6.82 -2.47
N ARG A 45 -3.62 5.64 -2.89
CA ARG A 45 -3.46 5.29 -4.31
C ARG A 45 -4.80 5.22 -5.01
N LEU A 46 -5.82 4.68 -4.35
CA LEU A 46 -7.18 4.62 -4.87
C LEU A 46 -7.73 6.03 -5.10
N ASP A 47 -7.72 6.88 -4.07
CA ASP A 47 -8.17 8.28 -4.13
C ASP A 47 -7.45 9.06 -5.24
N LYS A 48 -6.12 8.96 -5.31
CA LYS A 48 -5.34 9.60 -6.37
C LYS A 48 -5.75 9.16 -7.78
N THR A 49 -6.06 7.88 -7.97
CA THR A 49 -6.44 7.34 -9.27
C THR A 49 -7.85 7.80 -9.66
N TRP A 50 -8.78 7.84 -8.71
CA TRP A 50 -10.13 8.38 -8.93
C TRP A 50 -10.11 9.88 -9.22
N LYS A 51 -9.33 10.67 -8.47
CA LYS A 51 -9.15 12.11 -8.73
C LYS A 51 -8.64 12.38 -10.14
N ARG A 52 -7.67 11.59 -10.62
CA ARG A 52 -7.15 11.69 -12.00
C ARG A 52 -8.18 11.41 -13.08
N TRP A 53 -9.19 10.59 -12.79
CA TRP A 53 -10.27 10.29 -13.73
C TRP A 53 -11.38 11.35 -13.69
N LEU A 54 -11.75 11.82 -12.49
CA LEU A 54 -12.81 12.80 -12.30
C LEU A 54 -12.40 14.24 -12.65
N ILE A 55 -11.17 14.62 -12.28
CA ILE A 55 -10.66 15.99 -12.40
C ILE A 55 -9.71 16.05 -13.62
N PRO A 56 -10.01 16.89 -14.63
CA PRO A 56 -9.11 17.11 -15.75
C PRO A 56 -7.83 17.82 -15.29
N ASP A 57 -6.71 17.46 -15.91
CA ASP A 57 -5.43 18.12 -15.69
C ASP A 57 -5.44 19.54 -16.31
N LYS A 58 -4.40 20.35 -16.07
CA LYS A 58 -4.25 21.71 -16.63
C LYS A 58 -4.38 21.77 -18.15
N LYS A 59 -4.13 20.66 -18.85
CA LYS A 59 -4.28 20.51 -20.31
C LYS A 59 -5.68 20.05 -20.75
N GLY A 60 -6.66 19.99 -19.85
CA GLY A 60 -8.02 19.50 -20.09
C GLY A 60 -8.16 17.97 -20.20
N ARG A 61 -7.06 17.22 -20.14
CA ARG A 61 -7.05 15.76 -20.31
C ARG A 61 -7.37 15.05 -19.00
N ARG A 62 -8.11 13.94 -19.08
CA ARG A 62 -8.43 13.08 -17.94
C ARG A 62 -7.69 11.75 -18.05
N GLY A 63 -7.35 11.15 -16.91
CA GLY A 63 -6.91 9.76 -16.85
C GLY A 63 -8.03 8.81 -17.23
N GLY A 64 -7.69 7.58 -17.63
CA GLY A 64 -8.70 6.53 -17.87
C GLY A 64 -9.44 6.12 -16.58
N ARG A 65 -10.63 5.53 -16.73
CA ARG A 65 -11.42 5.05 -15.59
C ARG A 65 -10.64 3.98 -14.80
N PRO A 66 -10.49 4.12 -13.48
CA PRO A 66 -9.80 3.12 -12.66
C PRO A 66 -10.48 1.75 -12.76
N ARG A 67 -9.68 0.69 -12.80
CA ARG A 67 -10.16 -0.70 -12.76
C ARG A 67 -9.74 -1.35 -11.45
N PHE A 68 -10.69 -1.99 -10.76
CA PHE A 68 -10.37 -2.78 -9.59
C PHE A 68 -9.58 -4.04 -9.95
N LYS A 69 -8.61 -4.40 -9.12
CA LYS A 69 -7.86 -5.65 -9.26
C LYS A 69 -8.73 -6.81 -8.80
N LYS A 70 -8.72 -7.91 -9.55
CA LYS A 70 -9.31 -9.18 -9.12
C LYS A 70 -8.52 -9.76 -7.94
N SER A 71 -9.14 -10.67 -7.18
CA SER A 71 -8.45 -11.43 -6.14
C SER A 71 -7.17 -12.09 -6.69
N GLY A 72 -6.11 -12.13 -5.87
CA GLY A 72 -4.78 -12.65 -6.26
C GLY A 72 -3.95 -11.76 -7.21
N LYS A 73 -4.52 -10.67 -7.76
CA LYS A 73 -3.80 -9.75 -8.67
C LYS A 73 -3.06 -8.61 -7.97
N LEU A 74 -3.23 -8.46 -6.65
CA LEU A 74 -2.41 -7.54 -5.87
C LEU A 74 -1.04 -8.18 -5.65
N ARG A 75 0.00 -7.60 -6.28
CA ARG A 75 1.35 -8.16 -6.28
C ARG A 75 2.35 -7.33 -5.49
N SER A 76 1.92 -6.25 -4.86
CA SER A 76 2.85 -5.33 -4.19
C SER A 76 2.27 -4.72 -2.93
N PHE A 77 3.09 -4.66 -1.87
CA PHE A 77 2.81 -3.92 -0.65
C PHE A 77 3.80 -2.77 -0.51
N CYS A 78 3.31 -1.62 -0.07
CA CYS A 78 4.13 -0.44 0.13
C CYS A 78 4.09 -0.08 1.62
N PHE A 79 5.25 0.26 2.16
CA PHE A 79 5.47 0.67 3.52
C PHE A 79 5.97 2.11 3.48
N SER A 80 5.34 2.99 4.26
CA SER A 80 5.64 4.43 4.28
C SER A 80 6.85 4.78 5.13
N ARG A 81 7.39 3.81 5.88
CA ARG A 81 8.49 3.99 6.82
C ARG A 81 9.37 2.74 6.79
N VAL A 82 10.68 2.93 6.77
CA VAL A 82 11.70 1.87 6.83
C VAL A 82 12.71 2.28 7.90
N ASN A 83 13.24 1.32 8.66
CA ASN A 83 14.27 1.57 9.69
C ASN A 83 13.88 2.62 10.76
N HIS A 84 12.58 2.75 11.04
CA HIS A 84 12.05 3.63 12.08
C HIS A 84 11.59 2.80 13.29
N PRO A 85 11.62 3.30 14.54
CA PRO A 85 11.13 2.56 15.72
C PRO A 85 9.69 2.05 15.59
N LYS A 86 8.86 2.78 14.83
CA LYS A 86 7.46 2.45 14.50
C LYS A 86 7.28 1.85 13.10
N ALA A 87 8.35 1.49 12.39
CA ALA A 87 8.25 0.87 11.07
C ALA A 87 7.90 -0.60 11.19
N ALA A 88 7.05 -1.09 10.28
CA ALA A 88 6.80 -2.52 10.11
C ALA A 88 7.97 -3.25 9.43
N VAL A 89 8.82 -2.49 8.73
CA VAL A 89 9.87 -3.00 7.87
C VAL A 89 11.22 -2.43 8.32
N LYS A 90 12.17 -3.33 8.53
CA LYS A 90 13.59 -3.02 8.70
C LYS A 90 14.38 -3.58 7.54
N PHE A 91 15.46 -2.90 7.19
CA PHE A 91 16.36 -3.25 6.11
C PHE A 91 17.80 -3.17 6.62
N ASP A 92 18.55 -4.24 6.38
CA ASP A 92 19.89 -4.50 6.91
C ASP A 92 20.88 -4.85 5.78
N ASP A 93 20.71 -4.21 4.61
CA ASP A 93 21.49 -4.38 3.37
C ASP A 93 21.51 -5.77 2.71
N LYS A 94 21.23 -6.84 3.45
CA LYS A 94 21.18 -8.23 2.99
C LYS A 94 19.77 -8.80 3.07
N GLN A 95 18.95 -8.23 3.95
CA GLN A 95 17.64 -8.77 4.26
C GLN A 95 16.65 -7.68 4.65
N ILE A 96 15.39 -7.97 4.41
CA ILE A 96 14.25 -7.19 4.87
C ILE A 96 13.57 -7.98 5.98
N ILE A 97 13.45 -7.37 7.15
CA ILE A 97 12.79 -7.95 8.32
C ILE A 97 11.43 -7.29 8.45
N ILE A 98 10.37 -8.10 8.41
CA ILE A 98 8.99 -7.66 8.55
C ILE A 98 8.42 -8.32 9.80
N SER A 99 7.96 -7.55 10.78
CA SER A 99 7.59 -8.08 12.11
C SER A 99 6.57 -9.24 12.08
N ARG A 100 5.69 -9.29 11.07
CA ARG A 100 4.63 -10.31 10.92
C ARG A 100 4.92 -11.36 9.86
N PHE A 101 5.69 -11.01 8.83
CA PHE A 101 5.98 -11.91 7.70
C PHE A 101 7.36 -12.56 7.79
N GLY A 102 8.16 -12.19 8.80
CA GLY A 102 9.50 -12.72 9.01
C GLY A 102 10.56 -12.02 8.16
N THR A 103 11.69 -12.69 8.00
CA THR A 103 12.87 -12.19 7.31
C THR A 103 12.89 -12.69 5.87
N ILE A 104 13.10 -11.77 4.92
CA ILE A 104 13.19 -12.06 3.50
C ILE A 104 14.58 -11.64 3.02
N PRO A 105 15.42 -12.57 2.51
CA PRO A 105 16.70 -12.20 1.93
C PRO A 105 16.49 -11.37 0.66
N VAL A 106 17.33 -10.35 0.46
CA VAL A 106 17.21 -9.43 -0.67
C VAL A 106 18.56 -9.24 -1.34
N ILE A 107 18.56 -9.33 -2.67
CA ILE A 107 19.71 -8.94 -3.49
C ILE A 107 19.59 -7.44 -3.78
N VAL A 108 20.56 -6.69 -3.29
CA VAL A 108 20.63 -5.24 -3.49
C VAL A 108 21.44 -4.96 -4.75
N HIS A 109 20.75 -4.57 -5.83
CA HIS A 109 21.41 -4.29 -7.11
C HIS A 109 22.21 -2.99 -7.13
N ARG A 110 21.90 -2.03 -6.25
CA ARG A 110 22.61 -0.76 -6.15
C ARG A 110 22.91 -0.46 -4.68
N PRO A 111 24.16 -0.19 -4.31
CA PRO A 111 24.48 0.17 -2.94
C PRO A 111 23.73 1.46 -2.58
N ILE A 112 23.23 1.53 -1.35
CA ILE A 112 22.58 2.72 -0.83
C ILE A 112 23.69 3.69 -0.40
N PRO A 113 23.64 4.98 -0.80
CA PRO A 113 24.63 5.95 -0.40
C PRO A 113 24.73 6.07 1.13
N ASP A 114 25.93 6.28 1.64
CA ASP A 114 26.14 6.47 3.07
C ASP A 114 25.36 7.68 3.59
N GLY A 115 24.74 7.54 4.77
CA GLY A 115 23.84 8.53 5.35
C GLY A 115 22.45 8.65 4.69
N PHE A 116 22.10 7.82 3.70
CA PHE A 116 20.78 7.87 3.07
C PHE A 116 19.72 7.13 3.90
N THR A 117 18.78 7.88 4.46
CA THR A 117 17.63 7.31 5.16
C THR A 117 16.54 6.87 4.18
N ILE A 118 16.31 5.57 4.08
CA ILE A 118 15.22 4.99 3.27
C ILE A 118 13.87 5.43 3.84
N LYS A 119 13.09 6.15 3.04
CA LYS A 119 11.77 6.65 3.46
C LYS A 119 10.67 5.62 3.23
N THR A 120 10.72 4.89 2.13
CA THR A 120 9.66 3.97 1.71
C THR A 120 10.23 2.65 1.23
N ALA A 121 9.46 1.58 1.33
CA ALA A 121 9.80 0.31 0.69
C ALA A 121 8.56 -0.27 0.02
N THR A 122 8.73 -0.81 -1.19
CA THR A 122 7.70 -1.55 -1.91
C THR A 122 8.18 -2.98 -2.17
N ILE A 123 7.54 -3.94 -1.53
CA ILE A 123 7.77 -5.36 -1.73
C ILE A 123 6.84 -5.82 -2.85
N THR A 124 7.38 -6.47 -3.88
CA THR A 124 6.66 -6.89 -5.08
C THR A 124 6.91 -8.37 -5.39
N LYS A 125 5.85 -9.14 -5.60
CA LYS A 125 5.90 -10.53 -6.06
C LYS A 125 6.13 -10.59 -7.58
N LYS A 126 7.39 -10.84 -7.99
CA LYS A 126 7.76 -11.10 -9.39
C LYS A 126 7.63 -12.60 -9.71
N ALA A 127 7.87 -12.98 -10.98
CA ALA A 127 7.91 -14.38 -11.39
C ALA A 127 9.14 -15.10 -10.81
N ASP A 128 10.29 -14.41 -10.82
CA ASP A 128 11.59 -14.93 -10.35
C ASP A 128 11.77 -14.88 -8.82
N GLY A 129 10.72 -14.51 -8.08
CA GLY A 129 10.73 -14.37 -6.62
C GLY A 129 10.25 -13.00 -6.11
N PRO A 130 10.24 -12.81 -4.79
CA PRO A 130 9.94 -11.51 -4.17
C PRO A 130 11.08 -10.52 -4.44
N GLY A 131 10.75 -9.34 -4.96
CA GLY A 131 11.70 -8.23 -5.12
C GLY A 131 11.31 -7.03 -4.27
N CYS A 132 12.28 -6.23 -3.84
CA CYS A 132 12.03 -4.98 -3.13
C CYS A 132 12.50 -3.76 -3.94
N LYS A 133 11.80 -2.63 -3.75
CA LYS A 133 12.19 -1.31 -4.24
C LYS A 133 12.17 -0.34 -3.06
N PHE A 134 13.25 0.40 -2.86
CA PHE A 134 13.39 1.44 -1.84
C PHE A 134 13.14 2.82 -2.44
#